data_AF-H0I404-F1
#
_entry.id   AF-H0I404-F1
#
_cell.length_a   1.000
_cell.length_b   1.000
_cell.length_c   1.000
_cell.angle_alpha   90.00
_cell.angle_beta   90.00
_cell.angle_gamma   90.00
#
_symmetry.space_group_name_H-M   'P 1'
#
loop_
_entity.id
_entity.type
_entity.pdbx_description
1 polymer ?
#
loop_
_entity_poly.entity_id
_entity_poly.type
_entity_poly.pdbx_seq_one_letter_code
_entity_poly.pdbx_strand_id
1 'polypeptide(L)' 'ALYEAAHVILTKPLKGCTQLKGWAMRIARRGGMKKAKVALARKLAVILHRMLADETIFNPAVTPIAVA' A
#
# COMPACT_ATOMS: atom_id res chain seq x y z
N ALA A 1 8.04 1.96 -10.34
CA ALA A 1 6.77 1.21 -10.17
C ALA A 1 5.93 1.68 -8.97
N LEU A 2 6.41 1.57 -7.72
CA LEU A 2 5.58 1.85 -6.53
C LEU A 2 5.05 3.29 -6.40
N TYR A 3 5.75 4.28 -6.96
CA TYR A 3 5.26 5.66 -7.00
C TYR A 3 4.01 5.82 -7.86
N GLU A 4 3.97 5.17 -9.03
CA GLU A 4 2.79 5.16 -9.91
C GLU A 4 1.62 4.43 -9.25
N ALA A 5 1.89 3.31 -8.58
CA ALA A 5 0.89 2.61 -7.78
C ALA A 5 0.31 3.52 -6.67
N ALA A 6 1.17 4.24 -5.94
CA ALA A 6 0.74 5.23 -4.96
C ALA A 6 -0.10 6.35 -5.58
N HIS A 7 0.23 6.79 -6.80
CA HIS A 7 -0.58 7.77 -7.52
C HIS A 7 -1.97 7.23 -7.83
N VAL A 8 -2.09 6.02 -8.36
CA VAL A 8 -3.36 5.35 -8.66
C VAL A 8 -4.21 5.17 -7.40
N ILE A 9 -3.60 4.76 -6.28
CA ILE A 9 -4.31 4.60 -4.99
C ILE A 9 -4.92 5.92 -4.52
N LEU A 10 -4.22 7.03 -4.72
CA LEU A 10 -4.69 8.34 -4.28
C LEU A 10 -5.75 8.93 -5.23
N THR A 11 -5.67 8.68 -6.53
CA THR A 11 -6.56 9.30 -7.52
C THR A 11 -7.76 8.45 -7.91
N LYS A 12 -7.67 7.13 -7.87
CA LYS A 12 -8.76 6.23 -8.27
C LYS A 12 -9.59 5.76 -7.07
N PRO A 13 -10.90 5.52 -7.25
CA PRO A 13 -11.71 4.84 -6.26
C PRO A 13 -11.36 3.35 -6.24
N LEU A 14 -10.53 2.93 -5.28
CA LEU A 14 -10.19 1.54 -5.04
C LEU A 14 -11.01 0.98 -3.87
N LYS A 15 -11.65 -0.17 -4.07
CA LYS A 15 -12.33 -0.92 -3.01
C LYS A 15 -11.28 -1.62 -2.13
N GLY A 16 -11.41 -1.55 -0.81
CA GLY A 16 -10.54 -2.25 0.16
C GLY A 16 -9.28 -1.48 0.64
N CYS A 17 -8.87 -0.40 -0.01
CA CYS A 17 -7.65 0.36 0.35
C CYS A 17 -7.90 1.58 1.26
N THR A 18 -8.94 1.58 2.09
CA THR A 18 -9.44 2.77 2.82
C THR A 18 -8.47 3.27 3.88
N GLN A 19 -7.83 2.40 4.65
CA GLN A 19 -6.88 2.80 5.70
C GLN A 19 -5.59 3.43 5.12
N LEU A 20 -4.94 2.76 4.16
CA LEU A 20 -3.69 3.25 3.56
C LEU A 20 -3.92 4.58 2.81
N LYS A 21 -5.01 4.64 2.03
CA LYS A 21 -5.42 5.85 1.33
C LYS A 21 -5.74 6.98 2.30
N GLY A 22 -6.52 6.72 3.36
CA GLY A 22 -6.86 7.70 4.38
C GLY A 22 -5.64 8.25 5.13
N TRP A 23 -4.67 7.39 5.45
CA TRP A 23 -3.39 7.83 6.04
C TRP A 23 -2.61 8.74 5.08
N ALA A 24 -2.46 8.34 3.81
CA ALA A 24 -1.74 9.13 2.82
C ALA A 24 -2.44 10.47 2.51
N MET A 25 -3.77 10.52 2.53
CA MET A 25 -4.54 11.76 2.39
C MET A 25 -4.32 12.73 3.56
N ARG A 26 -4.14 12.23 4.80
CA ARG A 26 -3.76 13.07 5.94
C ARG A 26 -2.37 13.68 5.74
N ILE A 27 -1.43 12.94 5.16
CA ILE A 27 -0.10 13.46 4.81
C ILE A 27 -0.23 14.50 3.70
N ALA A 28 -1.04 14.25 2.67
CA ALA A 28 -1.28 15.20 1.60
C ALA A 28 -1.81 16.54 2.13
N ARG A 29 -2.70 16.49 3.13
CA ARG A 29 -3.25 17.70 3.78
C ARG A 29 -2.19 18.51 4.55
N ARG A 30 -1.14 17.88 5.07
CA ARG A 30 -0.08 18.56 5.87
C ARG A 30 1.14 18.97 5.04
N GLY A 31 1.51 18.16 4.04
CA GLY A 31 2.78 18.28 3.33
C GLY A 31 2.67 18.25 1.81
N GLY A 32 1.45 18.24 1.26
CA GLY A 32 1.20 18.24 -0.17
C GLY A 32 1.27 16.84 -0.82
N MET A 33 0.71 16.77 -2.03
CA MET A 33 0.48 15.50 -2.75
C MET A 33 1.78 14.78 -3.13
N LYS A 34 2.85 15.50 -3.46
CA LYS A 34 4.16 14.90 -3.82
C LYS A 34 4.75 14.10 -2.65
N LYS A 35 4.73 14.68 -1.44
CA LYS A 35 5.20 14.02 -0.22
C LYS A 35 4.32 12.82 0.15
N ALA A 36 3.01 12.95 -0.02
CA ALA A 36 2.07 11.85 0.22
C ALA A 36 2.32 10.64 -0.68
N LYS A 37 2.56 10.85 -1.99
CA LYS A 37 2.89 9.76 -2.93
C LYS A 37 4.16 9.02 -2.54
N VAL A 38 5.23 9.75 -2.19
CA VAL A 38 6.51 9.14 -1.77
C VAL A 38 6.35 8.37 -0.45
N ALA A 39 5.66 8.95 0.54
CA ALA A 39 5.40 8.29 1.81
C ALA A 39 4.58 7.01 1.64
N LEU A 40 3.57 7.05 0.77
CA LEU A 40 2.74 5.90 0.43
C LEU A 40 3.53 4.80 -0.27
N ALA A 41 4.37 5.16 -1.26
CA ALA A 41 5.24 4.20 -1.95
C ALA A 41 6.21 3.50 -1.00
N ARG A 42 6.83 4.24 -0.06
CA ARG A 42 7.71 3.65 0.96
C ARG A 42 6.96 2.72 1.91
N LYS A 43 5.77 3.11 2.36
CA LYS A 43 4.93 2.27 3.21
C LYS A 43 4.53 0.97 2.50
N LEU A 44 4.18 1.04 1.21
CA LEU A 44 3.87 -0.13 0.38
C LEU A 44 5.09 -1.05 0.24
N ALA A 45 6.27 -0.52 -0.02
CA ALA A 45 7.49 -1.31 -0.11
C ALA A 45 7.75 -2.12 1.17
N VAL A 46 7.61 -1.48 2.33
CA VAL A 46 7.80 -2.14 3.63
C VAL A 46 6.76 -3.23 3.87
N ILE A 47 5.48 -2.95 3.61
CA ILE A 47 4.40 -3.93 3.80
C ILE A 47 4.63 -5.15 2.91
N LEU A 48 4.90 -4.95 1.62
CA LEU A 48 5.12 -6.05 0.68
C LEU A 48 6.38 -6.87 1.04
N HIS A 49 7.45 -6.20 1.46
CA HIS A 49 8.66 -6.88 1.89
C HIS A 49 8.47 -7.68 3.18
N ARG A 50 7.73 -7.14 4.16
CA ARG A 50 7.36 -7.87 5.37
C ARG A 50 6.47 -9.05 5.05
N MET A 51 5.46 -8.87 4.21
CA MET A 51 4.59 -9.97 3.80
C MET A 51 5.37 -11.13 3.18
N LEU A 52 6.36 -10.83 2.33
CA LEU A 52 7.23 -11.82 1.73
C LEU A 52 8.15 -12.51 2.75
N ALA A 53 8.69 -11.76 3.71
CA ALA A 53 9.57 -12.30 4.74
C ALA A 53 8.83 -13.17 5.77
N ASP A 54 7.58 -12.81 6.08
CA ASP A 54 6.74 -13.48 7.07
C ASP A 54 5.88 -14.60 6.43
N GLU A 55 6.11 -14.90 5.14
CA GLU A 55 5.33 -15.86 4.32
C GLU A 55 3.80 -15.63 4.35
N THR A 56 3.39 -14.39 4.67
CA THR A 56 1.98 -14.02 4.73
C THR A 56 1.44 -13.70 3.35
N ILE A 57 0.23 -14.19 3.09
CA ILE A 57 -0.43 -14.03 1.80
C ILE A 57 -1.08 -12.64 1.75
N PHE A 58 -0.81 -11.90 0.68
CA PHE A 58 -1.41 -10.59 0.48
C PHE A 58 -2.95 -10.64 0.44
N ASN A 59 -3.51 -11.69 -0.15
CA ASN A 59 -4.95 -11.92 -0.15
C ASN A 59 -5.27 -13.01 0.89
N PRO A 60 -5.89 -12.66 2.04
CA PRO A 60 -6.23 -13.65 3.06
C PRO A 60 -7.30 -14.65 2.59
N ALA A 61 -8.02 -14.36 1.49
CA ALA A 61 -8.96 -15.29 0.87
C ALA A 61 -8.27 -16.34 -0.02
N VAL A 62 -6.98 -16.16 -0.34
CA VAL A 62 -6.17 -17.20 -1.00
C VAL A 62 -5.64 -18.11 0.09
N THR A 63 -6.00 -19.40 0.05
CA THR A 63 -5.40 -20.42 0.91
C THR A 63 -3.90 -20.49 0.68
N PRO A 64 -3.06 -20.57 1.74
CA PRO A 64 -1.62 -20.73 1.57
C PRO A 64 -1.36 -21.96 0.73
N ILE A 65 -0.51 -21.81 -0.29
CA ILE A 65 0.12 -22.96 -0.92
C ILE A 65 0.99 -23.54 0.20
N ALA A 66 0.58 -24.67 0.78
CA ALA A 66 1.36 -25.37 1.78
C ALA A 66 2.68 -25.77 1.10
N VAL A 67 3.74 -25.00 1.35
CA VAL A 67 5.09 -25.39 0.97
C VAL A 67 5.56 -26.30 2.10
N ALA A 68 5.74 -27.58 1.75
CA ALA A 68 6.22 -28.64 2.62
C ALA A 68 7.70 -28.50 2.96
#